data_AF-A0A097EMQ7-F1
#
_entry.id   AF-A0A097EMQ7-F1
#
_cell.length_a   1.000
_cell.length_b   1.000
_cell.length_c   1.000
_cell.angle_alpha   90.00
_cell.angle_beta   90.00
_cell.angle_gamma   90.00
#
_symmetry.space_group_name_H-M   'P 1'
#
loop_
_entity.id
_entity.type
_entity.pdbx_description
1 polymer ?
#
loop_
_entity_poly.entity_id
_entity_poly.type
_entity_poly.pdbx_seq_one_letter_code
_entity_poly.pdbx_strand_id
1 'polypeptide(L)'
;MKYLKLILASCLIFFLTSCATKLSAKSSSDDQVKVKQEVLQLLEKEYNQKFKLLNFDYKYENHINGATDCTFIYCKGKEYGTYYFKVQAVDNPIIIMNFQIEDIDSLKASIDYFKKKRLKTIYCSSFGKYWKYHKNDRKNNDLNKAIEFCNKIGQKEDYDNAWTQ
;
A
#
# COMPACT_ATOMS: atom_id res chain seq x y z
N MET A 1 -42.08 -35.37 19.10
CA MET A 1 -42.08 -33.91 18.85
C MET A 1 -41.11 -33.11 19.74
N LYS A 2 -40.94 -33.41 21.04
CA LYS A 2 -40.00 -32.69 21.92
C LYS A 2 -38.53 -32.71 21.43
N TYR A 3 -38.05 -33.87 20.98
CA TYR A 3 -36.66 -34.04 20.50
C TYR A 3 -36.39 -33.37 19.14
N LEU A 4 -37.39 -33.29 18.25
CA LEU A 4 -37.26 -32.62 16.95
C LEU A 4 -37.07 -31.10 17.12
N LYS A 5 -37.79 -30.48 18.07
CA LYS A 5 -37.59 -29.07 18.43
C LYS A 5 -36.20 -28.82 19.02
N LEU A 6 -35.66 -29.78 19.77
CA LEU A 6 -34.34 -29.70 20.38
C LEU A 6 -33.20 -29.82 19.34
N ILE A 7 -33.38 -30.68 18.33
CA ILE A 7 -32.44 -30.81 17.20
C ILE A 7 -32.48 -29.56 16.31
N LEU A 8 -33.67 -29.04 16.00
CA LEU A 8 -33.83 -27.79 15.25
C LEU A 8 -33.23 -26.59 15.99
N ALA A 9 -33.42 -26.50 17.31
CA ALA A 9 -32.82 -25.45 18.13
C ALA A 9 -31.28 -25.57 18.20
N SER A 10 -30.75 -26.79 18.31
CA SER A 10 -29.30 -27.05 18.30
C SER A 10 -28.67 -26.67 16.95
N CYS A 11 -29.30 -27.04 15.82
CA CYS A 11 -28.84 -26.59 14.50
C CYS A 11 -28.85 -25.07 14.35
N LEU A 12 -29.86 -24.37 14.91
CA LEU A 12 -29.92 -22.90 14.86
C LEU A 12 -28.75 -22.22 15.61
N ILE A 13 -28.30 -22.81 16.72
CA ILE A 13 -27.22 -22.25 17.55
C ILE A 13 -25.85 -22.42 16.86
N PHE A 14 -25.64 -23.51 16.13
CA PHE A 14 -24.42 -23.70 15.33
C PHE A 14 -24.30 -22.75 14.13
N PHE A 15 -25.41 -22.19 13.63
CA PHE A 15 -25.39 -21.17 12.57
C PHE A 15 -25.17 -19.74 13.09
N LEU A 16 -25.32 -19.48 14.39
CA LEU A 16 -25.14 -18.15 14.99
C LEU A 16 -23.69 -17.83 15.38
N THR A 17 -22.77 -18.79 15.32
CA THR A 17 -21.33 -18.55 15.57
C THR A 17 -20.57 -18.09 14.32
N SER A 18 -21.28 -17.50 13.34
CA SER A 18 -20.67 -16.98 12.12
C SER A 18 -19.76 -15.78 12.44
N CYS A 19 -18.46 -16.04 12.40
CA CYS A 19 -17.34 -15.13 12.13
C CYS A 19 -17.49 -13.69 12.68
N ALA A 20 -17.01 -13.46 13.91
CA ALA A 20 -16.51 -12.15 14.27
C ALA A 20 -15.32 -11.81 13.37
N THR A 21 -15.55 -10.98 12.36
CA THR A 21 -14.48 -10.44 11.53
C THR A 21 -13.63 -9.53 12.40
N LYS A 22 -12.34 -9.83 12.56
CA LYS A 22 -11.42 -9.00 13.34
C LYS A 22 -11.35 -7.61 12.69
N LEU A 23 -11.99 -6.62 13.29
CA LEU A 23 -11.87 -5.22 12.89
C LEU A 23 -10.51 -4.68 13.38
N SER A 24 -9.73 -4.05 12.51
CA SER A 24 -8.64 -3.19 12.98
C SER A 24 -9.25 -1.85 13.41
N ALA A 25 -8.80 -1.25 14.50
CA ALA A 25 -9.32 0.05 14.91
C ALA A 25 -8.95 1.12 13.87
N LYS A 26 -9.88 2.02 13.57
CA LYS A 26 -9.61 3.19 12.72
C LYS A 26 -8.50 4.05 13.34
N SER A 27 -7.49 4.37 12.55
CA SER A 27 -6.37 5.22 12.97
C SER A 27 -6.83 6.64 13.31
N SER A 28 -6.35 7.13 14.45
CA SER A 28 -6.61 8.50 14.91
C SER A 28 -5.94 9.53 13.99
N SER A 29 -6.39 10.78 14.03
CA SER A 29 -5.73 11.85 13.26
C SER A 29 -4.26 12.02 13.66
N ASP A 30 -3.93 11.84 14.94
CA ASP A 30 -2.54 11.93 15.43
C ASP A 30 -1.67 10.79 14.89
N ASP A 31 -2.21 9.58 14.82
CA ASP A 31 -1.48 8.43 14.28
C ASP A 31 -1.30 8.56 12.76
N GLN A 32 -2.30 9.06 12.04
CA GLN A 32 -2.16 9.40 10.61
C GLN A 32 -1.05 10.43 10.37
N VAL A 33 -0.90 11.43 11.24
CA VAL A 33 0.20 12.41 11.17
C VAL A 33 1.56 11.75 11.40
N LYS A 34 1.66 10.84 12.38
CA LYS A 34 2.90 10.09 12.65
C LYS A 34 3.30 9.21 11.47
N VAL A 35 2.37 8.45 10.89
CA VAL A 35 2.62 7.63 9.68
C VAL A 35 3.18 8.51 8.56
N LYS A 36 2.51 9.64 8.30
CA LYS A 36 2.93 10.59 7.27
C LYS A 36 4.37 11.08 7.49
N GLN A 37 4.71 11.47 8.72
CA GLN A 37 6.06 11.95 9.04
C GLN A 37 7.11 10.84 8.93
N GLU A 38 6.85 9.67 9.50
CA GLU A 38 7.78 8.54 9.46
C GLU A 38 8.05 8.06 8.03
N VAL A 39 7.02 7.96 7.20
CA VAL A 39 7.16 7.54 5.79
C VAL A 39 8.01 8.53 5.01
N LEU A 40 7.78 9.84 5.17
CA LEU A 40 8.60 10.86 4.52
C LEU A 40 10.06 10.77 4.97
N GLN A 41 10.33 10.65 6.28
CA GLN A 41 11.69 10.50 6.80
C GLN A 41 12.38 9.23 6.29
N LEU A 42 11.64 8.13 6.17
CA LEU A 42 12.17 6.88 5.61
C LEU A 42 12.57 7.02 4.15
N LEU A 43 11.71 7.66 3.35
CA LEU A 43 12.04 7.95 1.95
C LEU A 43 13.28 8.83 1.84
N GLU A 44 13.34 9.91 2.62
CA GLU A 44 14.49 10.83 2.61
C GLU A 44 15.79 10.13 3.00
N LYS A 45 15.73 9.25 3.99
CA LYS A 45 16.89 8.46 4.43
C LYS A 45 17.32 7.43 3.39
N GLU A 46 16.38 6.68 2.82
CA GLU A 46 16.67 5.62 1.85
C GLU A 46 17.28 6.18 0.57
N TYR A 47 16.73 7.29 0.06
CA TYR A 47 17.10 7.85 -1.24
C TYR A 47 18.03 9.07 -1.15
N ASN A 48 18.41 9.46 0.08
CA ASN A 48 19.32 10.58 0.36
C ASN A 48 18.95 11.88 -0.37
N GLN A 49 17.66 12.20 -0.38
CA GLN A 49 17.11 13.41 -1.01
C GLN A 49 15.78 13.80 -0.37
N LYS A 50 15.33 15.04 -0.57
CA LYS A 50 14.05 15.51 -0.03
C LYS A 50 12.85 15.07 -0.88
N PHE A 51 11.69 14.95 -0.24
CA PHE A 51 10.43 14.66 -0.91
C PHE A 51 9.36 15.72 -0.61
N LYS A 52 8.66 16.16 -1.65
CA LYS A 52 7.48 17.01 -1.53
C LYS A 52 6.24 16.13 -1.46
N LEU A 53 5.47 16.27 -0.38
CA LEU A 53 4.14 15.67 -0.29
C LEU A 53 3.17 16.42 -1.20
N LEU A 54 2.64 15.75 -2.21
CA LEU A 54 1.63 16.31 -3.12
C LEU A 54 0.21 15.97 -2.65
N ASN A 55 0.01 14.76 -2.13
CA ASN A 55 -1.26 14.36 -1.55
C ASN A 55 -1.03 13.31 -0.44
N PHE A 56 -1.89 13.36 0.58
CA PHE A 56 -2.02 12.35 1.61
C PHE A 56 -3.49 12.18 1.94
N ASP A 57 -3.99 10.95 1.88
CA ASP A 57 -5.36 10.61 2.21
C ASP A 57 -5.40 9.35 3.08
N TYR A 58 -6.45 9.21 3.88
CA TYR A 58 -6.69 8.03 4.70
C TYR A 58 -8.14 7.58 4.52
N LYS A 59 -8.32 6.34 4.10
CA LYS A 59 -9.64 5.72 3.99
C LYS A 59 -9.73 4.52 4.90
N TYR A 60 -10.85 4.40 5.59
CA TYR A 60 -11.18 3.24 6.41
C TYR A 60 -12.41 2.60 5.79
N GLU A 61 -12.23 1.43 5.18
CA GLU A 61 -13.23 0.80 4.34
C GLU A 61 -13.16 -0.72 4.44
N ASN A 62 -14.20 -1.38 3.91
CA ASN A 62 -14.26 -2.83 3.88
C ASN A 62 -13.54 -3.37 2.64
N HIS A 63 -12.47 -4.12 2.84
CA HIS A 63 -11.65 -4.71 1.79
C HIS A 63 -12.01 -6.19 1.59
N ILE A 64 -12.36 -6.55 0.35
CA ILE A 64 -12.67 -7.93 -0.06
C ILE A 64 -11.54 -8.40 -0.99
N ASN A 65 -10.78 -9.45 -0.63
CA ASN A 65 -9.57 -9.81 -1.36
C ASN A 65 -9.82 -10.71 -2.60
N GLY A 66 -11.08 -10.85 -3.04
CA GLY A 66 -11.44 -11.48 -4.30
C GLY A 66 -12.53 -12.55 -4.17
N ALA A 67 -12.77 -13.27 -5.27
CA ALA A 67 -13.83 -14.29 -5.37
C ALA A 67 -13.69 -15.42 -4.34
N THR A 68 -12.48 -15.70 -3.86
CA THR A 68 -12.21 -16.73 -2.83
C THR A 68 -12.62 -16.31 -1.42
N ASP A 69 -12.73 -15.00 -1.17
CA ASP A 69 -13.26 -14.47 0.10
C ASP A 69 -14.80 -14.42 0.07
N CYS A 70 -15.42 -14.77 -1.06
CA CYS A 70 -16.86 -14.85 -1.24
C CYS A 70 -17.34 -16.30 -1.26
N THR A 71 -18.33 -16.61 -0.43
CA THR A 71 -19.17 -17.81 -0.56
C THR A 71 -20.47 -17.44 -1.27
N PHE A 72 -21.27 -18.42 -1.70
CA PHE A 72 -22.52 -18.21 -2.43
C PHE A 72 -23.51 -17.23 -1.74
N ILE A 73 -23.41 -17.05 -0.42
CA ILE A 73 -24.32 -16.25 0.40
C ILE A 73 -23.69 -15.05 1.12
N TYR A 74 -22.35 -14.92 1.18
CA TYR A 74 -21.68 -13.75 1.79
C TYR A 74 -20.19 -13.68 1.45
N CYS A 75 -19.61 -12.48 1.48
CA CYS A 75 -18.17 -12.24 1.39
C CYS A 75 -17.56 -11.88 2.75
N LYS A 76 -16.42 -12.51 3.08
CA LYS A 76 -15.59 -12.19 4.25
C LYS A 76 -14.72 -10.98 3.94
N GLY A 77 -15.29 -9.79 4.09
CA GLY A 77 -14.54 -8.55 3.99
C GLY A 77 -13.74 -8.26 5.28
N LYS A 78 -12.57 -7.64 5.17
CA LYS A 78 -11.79 -7.13 6.30
C LYS A 78 -11.89 -5.63 6.32
N GLU A 79 -12.32 -5.05 7.44
CA GLU A 79 -12.35 -3.61 7.59
C GLU A 79 -11.01 -3.13 8.15
N TYR A 80 -10.31 -2.31 7.37
CA TYR A 80 -9.04 -1.70 7.78
C TYR A 80 -8.78 -0.37 7.07
N GLY A 81 -7.82 0.38 7.60
CA GLY A 81 -7.40 1.66 7.05
C GLY A 81 -6.36 1.51 5.94
N THR A 82 -6.38 2.41 4.97
CA THR A 82 -5.33 2.53 3.96
C THR A 82 -4.86 3.97 3.89
N TYR A 83 -3.56 4.18 4.05
CA TYR A 83 -2.89 5.46 3.85
C TYR A 83 -2.47 5.57 2.39
N TYR A 84 -2.89 6.62 1.69
CA TYR A 84 -2.54 6.88 0.30
C TYR A 84 -1.56 8.04 0.21
N PHE A 85 -0.39 7.79 -0.37
CA PHE A 85 0.66 8.77 -0.55
C PHE A 85 0.84 9.11 -2.02
N LYS A 86 0.98 10.41 -2.29
CA LYS A 86 1.54 10.94 -3.52
C LYS A 86 2.67 11.89 -3.17
N VAL A 87 3.90 11.51 -3.50
CA VAL A 87 5.11 12.28 -3.18
C VAL A 87 5.95 12.47 -4.42
N GLN A 88 6.67 13.58 -4.47
CA GLN A 88 7.54 13.95 -5.58
C GLN A 88 8.97 14.12 -5.07
N ALA A 89 9.93 13.53 -5.78
CA ALA A 89 11.35 13.73 -5.51
C ALA A 89 11.75 15.18 -5.85
N VAL A 90 12.44 15.86 -4.94
CA VAL A 90 12.82 17.27 -5.16
C VAL A 90 13.96 17.39 -6.18
N ASP A 91 14.95 16.51 -6.10
CA ASP A 91 16.15 16.58 -6.96
C ASP A 91 15.87 16.03 -8.37
N ASN A 92 14.77 15.29 -8.54
CA ASN A 92 14.30 14.80 -9.82
C ASN A 92 12.76 14.79 -9.93
N PRO A 93 12.13 15.94 -10.24
CA PRO A 93 10.68 16.12 -10.17
C PRO A 93 9.84 15.25 -11.12
N ILE A 94 10.45 14.59 -12.12
CA ILE A 94 9.75 13.62 -12.97
C ILE A 94 9.35 12.36 -12.18
N ILE A 95 9.99 12.12 -11.04
CA ILE A 95 9.72 10.99 -10.15
C ILE A 95 8.60 11.36 -9.20
N ILE A 96 7.40 10.85 -9.50
CA ILE A 96 6.22 10.97 -8.66
C ILE A 96 5.81 9.58 -8.20
N MET A 97 5.98 9.31 -6.90
CA MET A 97 5.62 8.04 -6.28
C MET A 97 4.17 8.10 -5.80
N ASN A 98 3.36 7.16 -6.27
CA ASN A 98 1.99 6.95 -5.81
C ASN A 98 1.92 5.57 -5.17
N PHE A 99 1.61 5.51 -3.87
CA PHE A 99 1.63 4.25 -3.15
C PHE A 99 0.67 4.25 -1.97
N GLN A 100 0.41 3.05 -1.48
CA GLN A 100 -0.45 2.84 -0.32
C GLN A 100 0.26 2.05 0.77
N ILE A 101 -0.13 2.30 2.01
CA ILE A 101 0.30 1.55 3.19
C ILE A 101 -0.98 1.09 3.91
N GLU A 102 -1.05 -0.21 4.20
CA GLU A 102 -2.16 -0.76 4.98
C GLU A 102 -1.96 -0.45 6.47
N ASP A 103 -3.05 -0.08 7.13
CA ASP A 103 -3.14 0.20 8.57
C ASP A 103 -3.37 -1.10 9.34
N ILE A 104 -2.29 -1.87 9.47
CA ILE A 104 -2.32 -3.25 9.98
C ILE A 104 -1.82 -3.33 11.42
N ASP A 105 -2.69 -3.78 12.34
CA ASP A 105 -2.45 -4.07 13.77
C ASP A 105 -1.88 -2.91 14.63
N SER A 106 -0.84 -2.21 14.19
CA SER A 106 -0.19 -1.06 14.83
C SER A 106 0.59 -0.22 13.80
N LEU A 107 0.91 1.03 14.17
CA LEU A 107 1.81 1.91 13.42
C LEU A 107 3.11 1.20 13.01
N LYS A 108 3.77 0.55 13.98
CA LYS A 108 5.04 -0.15 13.76
C LYS A 108 4.91 -1.26 12.72
N ALA A 109 3.85 -2.06 12.80
CA ALA A 109 3.63 -3.15 11.85
C ALA A 109 3.40 -2.63 10.42
N SER A 110 2.62 -1.55 10.28
CA SER A 110 2.37 -0.88 8.99
C SER A 110 3.68 -0.36 8.36
N ILE A 111 4.51 0.31 9.16
CA ILE A 111 5.81 0.85 8.71
C ILE A 111 6.82 -0.26 8.39
N ASP A 112 6.89 -1.30 9.21
CA ASP A 112 7.80 -2.44 8.98
C ASP A 112 7.41 -3.20 7.70
N TYR A 113 6.12 -3.35 7.43
CA TYR A 113 5.63 -3.91 6.17
C TYR A 113 6.04 -3.05 4.97
N PHE A 114 5.84 -1.73 5.04
CA PHE A 114 6.25 -0.79 3.99
C PHE A 114 7.76 -0.87 3.70
N LYS A 115 8.60 -0.85 4.74
CA LYS A 115 10.06 -1.01 4.63
C LYS A 115 10.44 -2.29 3.89
N LYS A 116 9.81 -3.41 4.25
CA LYS A 116 10.14 -4.72 3.71
C LYS A 116 9.68 -4.89 2.26
N LYS A 117 8.53 -4.31 1.89
CA LYS A 117 7.84 -4.62 0.64
C LYS A 117 7.98 -3.56 -0.45
N ARG A 118 8.15 -2.28 -0.08
CA ARG A 118 8.03 -1.17 -1.02
C ARG A 118 9.19 -0.19 -0.94
N LEU A 119 9.66 0.15 0.27
CA LEU A 119 10.60 1.26 0.48
C LEU A 119 11.83 1.21 -0.43
N LYS A 120 12.39 0.03 -0.71
CA LYS A 120 13.58 -0.06 -1.56
C LYS A 120 13.30 0.29 -3.01
N THR A 121 12.27 -0.31 -3.61
CA THR A 121 12.07 -0.29 -5.07
C THR A 121 11.17 0.85 -5.55
N ILE A 122 10.39 1.45 -4.64
CA ILE A 122 9.29 2.35 -5.00
C ILE A 122 9.69 3.57 -5.84
N TYR A 123 10.88 4.12 -5.63
CA TYR A 123 11.39 5.24 -6.40
C TYR A 123 11.58 4.86 -7.87
N CYS A 124 12.34 3.80 -8.14
CA CYS A 124 12.65 3.38 -9.50
C CYS A 124 11.43 2.72 -10.17
N SER A 125 10.60 1.97 -9.45
CA SER A 125 9.33 1.49 -10.01
C SER A 125 8.42 2.66 -10.45
N SER A 126 8.38 3.76 -9.69
CA SER A 126 7.57 4.93 -10.06
C SER A 126 8.11 5.70 -11.26
N PHE A 127 9.42 5.60 -11.52
CA PHE A 127 10.06 6.14 -12.72
C PHE A 127 9.62 5.42 -14.00
N GLY A 128 9.33 4.13 -13.90
CA GLY A 128 9.10 3.27 -15.06
C GLY A 128 8.12 3.86 -16.06
N LYS A 129 6.93 4.30 -15.62
CA LYS A 129 5.93 4.89 -16.53
C LYS A 129 6.50 6.04 -17.35
N TYR A 130 7.28 6.93 -16.75
CA TYR A 130 7.94 8.03 -17.45
C TYR A 130 8.99 7.49 -18.44
N TRP A 131 9.84 6.57 -17.99
CA TRP A 131 10.82 5.88 -18.84
C TRP A 131 10.19 5.28 -20.10
N LYS A 132 9.04 4.61 -20.01
CA LYS A 132 8.34 4.02 -21.17
C LYS A 132 8.14 5.00 -22.31
N TYR A 133 7.66 6.20 -21.98
CA TYR A 133 7.24 7.20 -22.94
C TYR A 133 8.41 8.09 -23.39
N HIS A 134 9.45 8.22 -22.56
CA HIS A 134 10.52 9.19 -22.77
C HIS A 134 11.91 8.56 -22.98
N LYS A 135 12.07 7.24 -23.01
CA LYS A 135 13.39 6.57 -23.14
C LYS A 135 14.22 6.97 -24.37
N ASN A 136 13.59 7.47 -25.42
CA ASN A 136 14.27 7.94 -26.64
C ASN A 136 14.64 9.43 -26.59
N ASP A 137 14.22 10.16 -25.55
CA ASP A 137 14.51 11.58 -25.36
C ASP A 137 15.88 11.78 -24.71
N ARG A 138 16.92 11.67 -25.54
CA ARG A 138 18.33 11.76 -25.09
C ARG A 138 18.73 13.14 -24.56
N LYS A 139 17.93 14.18 -24.78
CA LYS A 139 18.23 15.56 -24.33
C LYS A 139 17.61 15.89 -22.98
N ASN A 140 16.88 14.96 -22.37
CA ASN A 140 16.21 15.17 -21.10
C ASN A 140 17.19 14.92 -19.93
N ASN A 141 17.68 16.00 -19.33
CA ASN A 141 18.62 15.91 -18.20
C ASN A 141 18.03 15.21 -16.99
N ASP A 142 16.75 15.43 -16.68
CA ASP A 142 16.09 14.81 -15.54
C ASP A 142 15.91 13.31 -15.75
N LEU A 143 15.63 12.89 -16.99
CA LEU A 143 15.61 11.48 -17.39
C LEU A 143 16.97 10.82 -17.15
N ASN A 144 18.05 11.46 -17.59
CA ASN A 144 19.41 10.93 -17.41
C ASN A 144 19.78 10.80 -15.93
N LYS A 145 19.43 11.81 -15.10
CA LYS A 145 19.63 11.76 -13.65
C LYS A 145 18.87 10.59 -12.99
N ALA A 146 17.63 10.33 -13.43
CA ALA A 146 16.82 9.23 -12.89
C ALA A 146 17.46 7.87 -13.21
N ILE A 147 17.88 7.69 -14.46
CA ILE A 147 18.56 6.48 -14.95
C ILE A 147 19.86 6.25 -14.17
N GLU A 148 20.69 7.28 -14.05
CA GLU A 148 21.97 7.19 -13.33
C GLU A 148 21.75 6.79 -11.87
N PHE A 149 20.81 7.45 -11.18
CA PHE A 149 20.45 7.13 -9.81
C PHE A 149 19.97 5.68 -9.66
N CYS A 150 18.98 5.28 -10.46
CA CYS A 150 18.40 3.94 -10.38
C CYS A 150 19.40 2.83 -10.71
N ASN A 151 20.28 3.05 -11.69
CA ASN A 151 21.35 2.11 -12.00
C ASN A 151 22.39 2.03 -10.88
N LYS A 152 22.75 3.16 -10.28
CA LYS A 152 23.71 3.21 -9.16
C LYS A 152 23.23 2.41 -7.94
N ILE A 153 21.93 2.43 -7.65
CA ILE A 153 21.35 1.64 -6.55
C ILE A 153 20.93 0.22 -6.96
N GLY A 154 21.28 -0.21 -8.18
CA GLY A 154 21.03 -1.58 -8.67
C GLY A 154 19.59 -1.88 -9.05
N GLN A 155 18.77 -0.86 -9.31
CA GLN A 155 17.32 -0.96 -9.56
C GLN A 155 16.95 -0.69 -11.02
N LYS A 156 17.81 -1.13 -11.94
CA LYS A 156 17.54 -1.01 -13.38
C LYS A 156 16.25 -1.74 -13.77
N GLU A 157 16.10 -2.96 -13.28
CA GLU A 157 14.94 -3.82 -13.60
C GLU A 157 13.63 -3.22 -13.09
N ASP A 158 13.64 -2.48 -11.99
CA ASP A 158 12.43 -1.90 -11.40
C ASP A 158 11.77 -0.88 -12.33
N TYR A 159 12.54 -0.09 -13.08
CA TYR A 159 11.98 0.86 -14.03
C TYR A 159 11.88 0.30 -15.46
N ASP A 160 12.74 -0.64 -15.85
CA ASP A 160 12.68 -1.30 -17.15
C ASP A 160 11.50 -2.27 -17.28
N ASN A 161 11.04 -2.84 -16.15
CA ASN A 161 9.95 -3.82 -16.08
C ASN A 161 8.73 -3.34 -15.30
N ALA A 162 8.60 -2.04 -15.03
CA ALA A 162 7.49 -1.48 -14.23
C ALA A 162 6.08 -1.75 -14.81
N TRP A 163 5.98 -2.25 -16.05
CA TRP A 163 4.73 -2.64 -16.73
C TRP A 163 4.33 -4.09 -16.52
N THR A 164 5.22 -4.93 -15.99
CA THR A 164 4.98 -6.36 -15.78
C THR A 164 4.82 -6.72 -14.30
N GLN A 165 5.01 -5.76 -13.39
CA GLN A 165 4.85 -5.88 -11.94
C GLN A 165 3.49 -5.36 -11.48
#